data_AF-A0A2Z2HUI4-F1
#
_entry.id   AF-A0A2Z2HUI4-F1
#
_cell.length_a   1.000
_cell.length_b   1.000
_cell.length_c   1.000
_cell.angle_alpha   90.00
_cell.angle_beta   90.00
_cell.angle_gamma   90.00
#
_symmetry.space_group_name_H-M   'P 1'
#
loop_
_entity.id
_entity.type
_entity.pdbx_description
1 polymer ?
#
loop_
_entity_poly.entity_id
_entity_poly.type
_entity_poly.pdbx_seq_one_letter_code
_entity_poly.pdbx_strand_id
1 'polypeptide(L)'
;MTPEPRTNRRRFLTLTAAGTAAVAGCTDGSDQEAGPTQPSAAEQPETAPDGTGGDRTVSIIVQPNPGALREAQLEVSTALEEGELEREEAERELAEREQELIEAAVDDARARIDQVGAVHVDTVEREGTLLVEGSADAILDLLEQPSISAVLSQERFEQAERRAGATGDGSGATVAPDSELEPGSEADTDEESDSDPDEDTDSDSDSSDDD
;
A
#
# COMPACT_ATOMS: atom_id res chain seq x y z
N MET A 1 -2.88 18.09 -49.06
CA MET A 1 -3.87 18.66 -48.11
C MET A 1 -5.13 17.79 -48.19
N THR A 2 -5.10 16.69 -47.44
CA THR A 2 -6.17 15.69 -47.36
C THR A 2 -6.90 15.88 -46.03
N PRO A 3 -8.23 16.07 -46.01
CA PRO A 3 -8.99 16.14 -44.76
C PRO A 3 -9.18 14.76 -44.16
N GLU A 4 -8.89 14.63 -42.86
CA GLU A 4 -9.06 13.41 -42.07
C GLU A 4 -10.54 13.14 -41.75
N PRO A 5 -10.97 11.86 -41.67
CA PRO A 5 -12.30 11.50 -41.21
C PRO A 5 -12.42 11.69 -39.69
N ARG A 6 -13.30 12.60 -39.26
CA ARG A 6 -13.73 12.73 -37.85
C ARG A 6 -14.61 11.54 -37.46
N THR A 7 -13.97 10.42 -37.14
CA THR A 7 -14.61 9.22 -36.61
C THR A 7 -15.08 9.44 -35.17
N ASN A 8 -16.34 9.89 -35.04
CA ASN A 8 -17.38 9.35 -34.16
C ASN A 8 -17.03 8.92 -32.71
N ARG A 9 -16.29 9.72 -31.94
CA ARG A 9 -16.14 9.52 -30.47
C ARG A 9 -17.44 9.66 -29.65
N ARG A 10 -18.53 10.16 -30.25
CA ARG A 10 -19.80 10.42 -29.55
C ARG A 10 -20.84 9.29 -29.64
N ARG A 11 -20.53 8.16 -30.29
CA ARG A 11 -21.46 7.03 -30.44
C ARG A 11 -21.25 5.85 -29.48
N PHE A 12 -20.24 5.91 -28.61
CA PHE A 12 -19.94 4.81 -27.68
C PHE A 12 -20.59 4.93 -26.30
N LEU A 13 -21.19 6.07 -25.92
CA LEU A 13 -21.80 6.25 -24.59
C LEU A 13 -23.31 5.99 -24.55
N THR A 14 -23.92 5.40 -25.59
CA THR A 14 -25.37 5.22 -25.67
C THR A 14 -25.82 3.75 -25.60
N LEU A 15 -24.91 2.79 -25.44
CA LEU A 15 -25.25 1.36 -25.47
C LEU A 15 -25.04 0.63 -24.13
N THR A 16 -25.43 1.25 -23.01
CA THR A 16 -25.48 0.55 -21.71
C THR A 16 -26.63 1.09 -20.85
N ALA A 17 -27.84 1.07 -21.40
CA ALA A 17 -29.05 1.49 -20.70
C ALA A 17 -30.20 0.50 -20.97
N ALA A 18 -29.99 -0.78 -20.68
CA ALA A 18 -31.06 -1.78 -20.57
C ALA A 18 -30.55 -3.04 -19.86
N GLY A 19 -30.88 -3.21 -18.59
CA GLY A 19 -30.57 -4.42 -17.82
C GLY A 19 -31.02 -4.29 -16.38
N THR A 20 -32.27 -4.66 -16.11
CA THR A 20 -32.96 -4.59 -14.82
C THR A 20 -32.55 -5.71 -13.85
N ALA A 21 -32.15 -5.29 -12.65
CA ALA A 21 -32.49 -5.80 -11.31
C ALA A 21 -32.58 -7.32 -10.97
N ALA A 22 -31.93 -7.63 -9.83
CA ALA A 22 -32.15 -8.67 -8.80
C ALA A 22 -30.94 -9.63 -8.65
N VAL A 23 -30.37 -9.94 -7.47
CA VAL A 23 -30.99 -10.32 -6.19
C VAL A 23 -30.04 -10.06 -5.00
N ALA A 24 -30.62 -9.52 -3.91
CA ALA A 24 -30.38 -9.67 -2.47
C ALA A 24 -28.99 -9.94 -1.85
N GLY A 25 -28.67 -9.17 -0.79
CA GLY A 25 -27.78 -9.58 0.29
C GLY A 25 -27.50 -8.48 1.33
N CYS A 26 -28.07 -8.64 2.54
CA CYS A 26 -27.73 -7.99 3.83
C CYS A 26 -28.33 -6.58 4.09
N THR A 27 -29.51 -6.44 4.73
CA THR A 27 -29.78 -6.37 6.20
C THR A 27 -29.11 -5.16 6.86
N ASP A 28 -29.68 -4.33 7.73
CA ASP A 28 -30.91 -4.30 8.54
C ASP A 28 -30.97 -2.90 9.17
N GLY A 29 -32.15 -2.42 9.54
CA GLY A 29 -32.28 -1.33 10.51
C GLY A 29 -32.67 0.04 9.93
N SER A 30 -33.96 0.25 9.67
CA SER A 30 -34.63 1.54 9.81
C SER A 30 -36.13 1.30 9.85
N ASP A 31 -36.57 0.76 10.99
CA ASP A 31 -37.98 0.77 11.37
C ASP A 31 -38.32 2.17 11.90
N GLN A 32 -39.56 2.57 11.63
CA GLN A 32 -40.37 3.50 12.42
C GLN A 32 -40.52 4.97 11.95
N GLU A 33 -41.51 5.13 11.08
CA GLU A 33 -42.71 5.96 11.25
C GLU A 33 -42.63 7.50 11.08
N ALA A 34 -43.34 7.99 10.06
CA ALA A 34 -43.67 9.39 9.84
C ALA A 34 -45.16 9.65 10.17
N GLY A 35 -45.42 10.35 11.27
CA GLY A 35 -46.72 10.91 11.64
C GLY A 35 -46.62 11.83 12.88
N PRO A 36 -47.37 12.95 12.97
CA PRO A 36 -46.86 14.23 13.49
C PRO A 36 -47.26 14.52 14.94
N THR A 37 -46.36 15.08 15.78
CA THR A 37 -46.67 15.96 16.96
C THR A 37 -45.39 16.50 17.65
N GLN A 38 -45.31 17.84 17.69
CA GLN A 38 -44.62 18.72 18.64
C GLN A 38 -43.07 18.77 18.82
N PRO A 39 -42.55 19.97 19.17
CA PRO A 39 -41.13 20.28 19.19
C PRO A 39 -40.52 19.75 20.49
N SER A 40 -39.66 18.75 20.38
CA SER A 40 -38.70 18.45 21.44
C SER A 40 -37.35 18.93 20.97
N ALA A 41 -36.85 19.93 21.69
CA ALA A 41 -35.44 20.25 21.75
C ALA A 41 -34.69 18.96 22.11
N ALA A 42 -34.21 18.27 21.09
CA ALA A 42 -33.15 17.29 21.23
C ALA A 42 -31.89 18.05 20.87
N GLU A 43 -31.17 18.45 21.91
CA GLU A 43 -29.77 18.85 21.82
C GLU A 43 -29.04 17.79 21.02
N GLN A 44 -28.79 18.09 19.74
CA GLN A 44 -27.70 17.43 19.05
C GLN A 44 -26.45 17.83 19.82
N PRO A 45 -25.60 16.89 20.26
CA PRO A 45 -24.22 17.24 20.50
C PRO A 45 -23.67 17.60 19.11
N GLU A 46 -23.82 18.87 18.74
CA GLU A 46 -22.98 19.48 17.74
C GLU A 46 -21.58 19.48 18.35
N THR A 47 -20.87 18.36 18.23
CA THR A 47 -19.42 18.35 18.30
C THR A 47 -18.93 19.02 17.02
N ALA A 48 -19.20 20.32 16.90
CA ALA A 48 -18.38 21.20 16.12
C ALA A 48 -16.97 21.05 16.71
N PRO A 49 -15.95 20.63 15.94
CA PRO A 49 -14.59 20.76 16.44
C PRO A 49 -14.39 22.25 16.68
N ASP A 50 -14.16 22.63 17.93
CA ASP A 50 -13.80 23.98 18.33
C ASP A 50 -12.84 24.56 17.30
N GLY A 51 -13.35 25.48 16.48
CA GLY A 51 -12.62 26.22 15.46
C GLY A 51 -11.76 27.29 16.12
N THR A 52 -10.88 26.88 17.03
CA THR A 52 -10.08 27.79 17.85
C THR A 52 -8.65 27.27 17.95
N GLY A 53 -7.86 27.49 16.89
CA GLY A 53 -6.39 27.63 16.95
C GLY A 53 -5.58 26.63 17.77
N GLY A 54 -6.05 25.38 17.92
CA GLY A 54 -5.35 24.32 18.63
C GLY A 54 -4.53 23.45 17.68
N ASP A 55 -3.45 22.89 18.21
CA ASP A 55 -2.64 21.91 17.48
C ASP A 55 -3.47 20.67 17.16
N ARG A 56 -3.20 20.08 15.99
CA ARG A 56 -3.81 18.84 15.53
C ARG A 56 -2.72 17.83 15.20
N THR A 57 -2.99 16.59 15.56
CA THR A 57 -2.15 15.46 15.19
C THR A 57 -2.67 14.84 13.89
N VAL A 58 -1.82 14.74 12.89
CA VAL A 58 -2.12 14.22 11.56
C VAL A 58 -1.04 13.25 11.11
N SER A 59 -1.42 12.34 10.20
CA SER A 59 -0.51 11.46 9.51
C SER A 59 -0.13 12.07 8.16
N ILE A 60 1.14 12.02 7.78
CA ILE A 60 1.65 12.55 6.51
C ILE A 60 2.31 11.41 5.75
N ILE A 61 2.01 11.28 4.45
CA ILE A 61 2.68 10.32 3.57
C ILE A 61 3.68 11.06 2.69
N VAL A 62 4.96 10.69 2.81
CA VAL A 62 6.02 11.15 1.93
C VAL A 62 6.26 10.16 0.80
N GLN A 63 6.65 10.68 -0.36
CA GLN A 63 7.06 9.87 -1.50
C GLN A 63 8.47 10.25 -1.95
N PRO A 64 9.26 9.26 -2.40
CA PRO A 64 10.57 9.52 -2.98
C PRO A 64 10.45 10.39 -4.23
N ASN A 65 11.52 11.13 -4.54
CA ASN A 65 11.55 11.96 -5.73
C ASN A 65 11.39 11.08 -6.99
N PRO A 66 10.38 11.32 -7.85
CA PRO A 66 10.11 10.46 -9.00
C PRO A 66 11.23 10.49 -10.06
N GLY A 67 12.00 11.57 -10.11
CA GLY A 67 13.18 11.68 -10.97
C GLY A 67 14.31 10.78 -10.47
N ALA A 68 14.64 10.86 -9.17
CA ALA A 68 15.68 10.05 -8.56
C ALA A 68 15.36 8.55 -8.60
N LEU A 69 14.09 8.18 -8.37
CA LEU A 69 13.65 6.79 -8.51
C LEU A 69 13.84 6.27 -9.94
N ARG A 70 13.49 7.09 -10.94
CA ARG A 70 13.67 6.71 -12.34
C ARG A 70 15.14 6.58 -12.73
N GLU A 71 15.99 7.42 -12.17
CA GLU A 71 17.44 7.34 -12.35
C GLU A 71 17.99 6.04 -11.77
N ALA A 72 17.63 5.69 -10.53
CA ALA A 72 18.01 4.43 -9.91
C ALA A 72 17.57 3.21 -10.72
N GLN A 73 16.32 3.20 -11.22
CA GLN A 73 15.82 2.13 -12.09
C GLN A 73 16.64 2.00 -13.38
N LEU A 74 17.01 3.14 -13.99
CA LEU A 74 17.80 3.16 -15.22
C LEU A 74 19.23 2.64 -14.96
N GLU A 75 19.86 3.07 -13.88
CA GLU A 75 21.18 2.59 -13.44
C GLU A 75 21.19 1.07 -13.27
N VAL A 76 20.26 0.53 -12.48
CA VAL A 76 20.15 -0.91 -12.22
C VAL A 76 19.85 -1.69 -13.50
N SER A 77 18.95 -1.19 -14.35
CA SER A 77 18.64 -1.86 -15.63
C SER A 77 19.84 -1.90 -16.57
N THR A 78 20.63 -0.83 -16.61
CA THR A 78 21.83 -0.74 -17.44
C THR A 78 22.88 -1.73 -16.94
N ALA A 79 23.14 -1.76 -15.64
CA ALA A 79 24.09 -2.71 -15.03
C ALA A 79 23.69 -4.18 -15.26
N LEU A 80 22.38 -4.48 -15.28
CA LEU A 80 21.87 -5.81 -15.62
C LEU A 80 22.09 -6.16 -17.11
N GLU A 81 21.89 -5.21 -18.02
CA GLU A 81 22.12 -5.39 -19.46
C GLU A 81 23.61 -5.55 -19.79
N GLU A 82 24.47 -4.85 -19.07
CA GLU A 82 25.93 -4.94 -19.18
C GLU A 82 26.50 -6.20 -18.50
N GLY A 83 25.67 -6.92 -17.74
CA GLY A 83 26.07 -8.13 -17.02
C GLY A 83 26.92 -7.86 -15.78
N GLU A 84 26.89 -6.64 -15.26
CA GLU A 84 27.52 -6.25 -13.99
C GLU A 84 26.71 -6.72 -12.78
N LEU A 85 25.39 -6.85 -12.94
CA LEU A 85 24.48 -7.39 -11.94
C LEU A 85 23.75 -8.62 -12.48
N GLU A 86 23.51 -9.61 -11.62
CA GLU A 86 22.54 -10.67 -11.89
C GLU A 86 21.10 -10.20 -11.54
N ARG A 87 20.08 -10.89 -12.05
CA ARG A 87 18.68 -10.50 -11.84
C ARG A 87 18.31 -10.36 -10.36
N GLU A 88 18.70 -11.32 -9.52
CA GLU A 88 18.39 -11.27 -8.08
C GLU A 88 19.12 -10.11 -7.39
N GLU A 89 20.35 -9.81 -7.81
CA GLU A 89 21.13 -8.71 -7.27
C GLU A 89 20.56 -7.35 -7.71
N ALA A 90 20.12 -7.23 -8.95
CA ALA A 90 19.43 -6.05 -9.46
C ALA A 90 18.12 -5.76 -8.71
N GLU A 91 17.32 -6.79 -8.40
CA GLU A 91 16.09 -6.63 -7.59
C GLU A 91 16.41 -6.13 -6.17
N ARG A 92 17.48 -6.65 -5.56
CA ARG A 92 17.93 -6.23 -4.23
C ARG A 92 18.46 -4.80 -4.22
N GLU A 93 19.34 -4.46 -5.17
CA GLU A 93 19.91 -3.12 -5.32
C GLU A 93 18.81 -2.09 -5.53
N LEU A 94 17.82 -2.38 -6.39
CA LEU A 94 16.71 -1.46 -6.61
C LEU A 94 15.89 -1.24 -5.33
N ALA A 95 15.59 -2.31 -4.59
CA ALA A 95 14.85 -2.21 -3.33
C ALA A 95 15.63 -1.40 -2.26
N GLU A 96 16.95 -1.54 -2.22
CA GLU A 96 17.81 -0.75 -1.34
C GLU A 96 17.79 0.73 -1.73
N ARG A 97 17.98 1.06 -3.01
CA ARG A 97 17.88 2.44 -3.52
C ARG A 97 16.50 3.06 -3.26
N GLU A 98 15.43 2.29 -3.43
CA GLU A 98 14.07 2.76 -3.10
C GLU A 98 13.94 3.14 -1.63
N GLN A 99 14.48 2.32 -0.73
CA GLN A 99 14.46 2.58 0.71
C GLN A 99 15.28 3.82 1.08
N GLU A 100 16.47 3.99 0.50
CA GLU A 100 17.30 5.19 0.68
C GLU A 100 16.59 6.46 0.22
N LEU A 101 15.90 6.40 -0.91
CA LEU A 101 15.15 7.54 -1.45
C LEU A 101 13.93 7.89 -0.58
N ILE A 102 13.30 6.90 0.05
CA ILE A 102 12.24 7.13 1.04
C ILE A 102 12.81 7.82 2.28
N GLU A 103 13.95 7.34 2.79
CA GLU A 103 14.62 7.94 3.96
C GLU A 103 15.00 9.40 3.69
N ALA A 104 15.59 9.70 2.53
CA ALA A 104 15.88 11.07 2.11
C ALA A 104 14.61 11.95 2.04
N ALA A 105 13.49 11.41 1.54
CA ALA A 105 12.22 12.14 1.50
C ALA A 105 11.63 12.39 2.90
N VAL A 106 11.81 11.45 3.83
CA VAL A 106 11.42 11.60 5.24
C VAL A 106 12.23 12.73 5.89
N ASP A 107 13.55 12.76 5.67
CA ASP A 107 14.41 13.79 6.24
C ASP A 107 14.12 15.18 5.68
N ASP A 108 13.86 15.29 4.38
CA ASP A 108 13.38 16.54 3.77
C ASP A 108 12.05 17.00 4.40
N ALA A 109 11.12 16.07 4.65
CA ALA A 109 9.85 16.38 5.29
C ALA A 109 10.04 16.81 6.75
N ARG A 110 10.92 16.16 7.53
CA ARG A 110 11.27 16.57 8.89
C ARG A 110 11.83 17.99 8.92
N ALA A 111 12.77 18.29 8.03
CA ALA A 111 13.32 19.64 7.91
C ALA A 111 12.24 20.68 7.59
N ARG A 112 11.23 20.32 6.80
CA ARG A 112 10.09 21.20 6.51
C ARG A 112 9.14 21.34 7.70
N ILE A 113 8.87 20.27 8.44
CA ILE A 113 8.07 20.26 9.69
C ILE A 113 8.64 21.26 10.70
N ASP A 114 9.95 21.21 10.92
CA ASP A 114 10.62 22.14 11.83
C ASP A 114 10.53 23.60 11.34
N GLN A 115 10.61 23.83 10.02
CA GLN A 115 10.54 25.17 9.43
C GLN A 115 9.15 25.81 9.59
N VAL A 116 8.08 25.03 9.49
CA VAL A 116 6.70 25.53 9.64
C VAL A 116 6.25 25.59 11.11
N GLY A 117 7.11 25.17 12.04
CA GLY A 117 6.82 25.18 13.48
C GLY A 117 5.87 24.08 13.93
N ALA A 118 5.76 22.99 13.16
CA ALA A 118 5.09 21.78 13.58
C ALA A 118 6.09 20.85 14.31
N VAL A 119 5.57 19.85 15.01
CA VAL A 119 6.35 18.90 15.80
C VAL A 119 6.24 17.53 15.15
N HIS A 120 7.39 16.96 14.78
CA HIS A 120 7.48 15.56 14.39
C HIS A 120 7.33 14.68 15.65
N VAL A 121 6.34 13.78 15.64
CA VAL A 121 6.05 12.89 16.78
C VAL A 121 6.68 11.51 16.55
N ASP A 122 6.44 10.91 15.38
CA ASP A 122 6.90 9.54 15.09
C ASP A 122 6.97 9.25 13.57
N THR A 123 7.61 8.15 13.16
CA THR A 123 7.80 7.75 11.76
C THR A 123 7.71 6.24 11.57
N VAL A 124 6.95 5.81 10.56
CA VAL A 124 7.02 4.47 9.96
C VAL A 124 7.88 4.55 8.69
N GLU A 125 9.18 4.31 8.84
CA GLU A 125 10.21 4.58 7.80
C GLU A 125 9.96 3.78 6.52
N ARG A 126 9.65 2.49 6.65
CA ARG A 126 9.37 1.59 5.52
C ARG A 126 8.17 2.01 4.67
N GLU A 127 7.23 2.74 5.25
CA GLU A 127 6.04 3.23 4.54
C GLU A 127 6.09 4.73 4.25
N GLY A 128 7.21 5.41 4.56
CA GLY A 128 7.33 6.85 4.39
C GLY A 128 6.21 7.63 5.09
N THR A 129 5.75 7.17 6.25
CA THR A 129 4.61 7.77 6.94
C THR A 129 5.07 8.43 8.22
N LEU A 130 4.74 9.70 8.43
CA LEU A 130 5.10 10.47 9.63
C LEU A 130 3.85 10.84 10.42
N LEU A 131 3.97 10.87 11.74
CA LEU A 131 3.00 11.46 12.65
C LEU A 131 3.48 12.86 13.04
N VAL A 132 2.63 13.87 12.82
CA VAL A 132 2.99 15.27 13.00
C VAL A 132 1.90 15.97 13.79
N GLU A 133 2.31 16.78 14.76
CA GLU A 133 1.42 17.64 15.53
C GLU A 133 1.71 19.10 15.21
N GLY A 134 0.67 19.89 14.93
CA GLY A 134 0.84 21.32 14.75
C GLY A 134 -0.45 22.06 14.44
N SER A 135 -0.37 23.38 14.38
CA SER A 135 -1.50 24.22 13.98
C SER A 135 -2.00 23.88 12.58
N ALA A 136 -3.28 24.18 12.32
CA ALA A 136 -3.88 23.94 11.01
C ALA A 136 -3.12 24.66 9.87
N ASP A 137 -2.64 25.89 10.10
CA ASP A 137 -1.84 26.64 9.14
C ASP A 137 -0.50 25.94 8.86
N ALA A 138 0.21 25.52 9.90
CA ALA A 138 1.47 24.77 9.74
C ALA A 138 1.27 23.47 8.92
N ILE A 139 0.19 22.73 9.17
CA ILE A 139 -0.14 21.51 8.43
C ILE A 139 -0.46 21.81 6.96
N LEU A 140 -1.12 22.93 6.65
CA LEU A 140 -1.38 23.34 5.27
C LEU A 140 -0.09 23.74 4.56
N ASP A 141 0.83 24.44 5.25
CA ASP A 141 2.13 24.83 4.72
C ASP A 141 3.04 23.62 4.42
N LEU A 142 2.79 22.47 5.04
CA LEU A 142 3.47 21.20 4.71
C LEU A 142 3.09 20.67 3.33
N LEU A 143 1.83 20.85 2.89
CA LEU A 143 1.35 20.38 1.59
C LEU A 143 1.98 21.12 0.40
N GLU A 144 2.65 22.25 0.66
CA GLU A 144 3.43 22.95 -0.37
C GLU A 144 4.73 22.22 -0.73
N GLN A 145 5.20 21.30 0.12
CA GLN A 145 6.40 20.52 -0.10
C GLN A 145 6.13 19.39 -1.12
N PRO A 146 6.89 19.30 -2.23
CA PRO A 146 6.64 18.30 -3.27
C PRO A 146 6.77 16.84 -2.81
N SER A 147 7.61 16.56 -1.81
CA SER A 147 7.79 15.22 -1.24
C SER A 147 6.59 14.77 -0.39
N ILE A 148 5.75 15.70 0.06
CA ILE A 148 4.56 15.39 0.85
C ILE A 148 3.38 15.15 -0.09
N SER A 149 2.90 13.92 -0.13
CA SER A 149 1.86 13.49 -1.07
C SER A 149 0.44 13.58 -0.51
N ALA A 150 0.29 13.41 0.80
CA ALA A 150 -1.02 13.43 1.46
C ALA A 150 -0.90 13.77 2.94
N VAL A 151 -1.94 14.41 3.48
CA VAL A 151 -2.21 14.55 4.91
C VAL A 151 -3.50 13.79 5.21
N LEU A 152 -3.44 12.97 6.25
CA LEU A 152 -4.46 12.01 6.65
C LEU A 152 -4.70 12.09 8.16
N SER A 153 -5.73 11.40 8.64
CA SER A 153 -6.01 11.30 10.06
C SER A 153 -4.95 10.45 10.79
N GLN A 154 -4.77 10.67 12.10
CA GLN A 154 -3.81 9.93 12.93
C GLN A 154 -4.01 8.40 12.86
N GLU A 155 -5.26 7.93 12.76
CA GLU A 155 -5.57 6.50 12.69
C GLU A 155 -4.93 5.81 11.48
N ARG A 156 -4.55 6.57 10.44
CA ARG A 156 -3.78 6.04 9.30
C ARG A 156 -2.34 5.72 9.65
N PHE A 157 -1.73 6.48 10.56
CA PHE A 157 -0.40 6.18 11.10
C PHE A 157 -0.42 4.86 11.88
N GLU A 158 -1.39 4.67 12.78
CA GLU A 158 -1.52 3.44 13.58
C GLU A 158 -1.78 2.20 12.70
N GLN A 159 -2.45 2.37 11.56
CA GLN A 159 -2.61 1.30 10.57
C GLN A 159 -1.28 0.98 9.87
N ALA A 160 -0.46 1.99 9.58
CA ALA A 160 0.87 1.80 9.01
C ALA A 160 1.78 1.06 9.99
N GLU A 161 1.82 1.47 11.25
CA GLU A 161 2.60 0.81 12.31
C GLU A 161 2.23 -0.67 12.47
N ARG A 162 0.93 -1.01 12.45
CA ARG A 162 0.49 -2.41 12.55
C ARG A 162 0.96 -3.25 11.37
N ARG A 163 0.98 -2.71 10.15
CA ARG A 163 1.47 -3.43 8.97
C ARG A 163 2.99 -3.60 9.01
N ALA A 164 3.72 -2.57 9.42
CA ALA A 164 5.16 -2.65 9.61
C ALA A 164 5.53 -3.67 10.71
N GLY A 165 4.82 -3.66 11.83
CA GLY A 165 5.00 -4.59 12.95
C GLY A 165 4.65 -6.05 12.61
N ALA A 166 3.60 -6.28 11.82
CA ALA A 166 3.23 -7.63 11.37
C ALA A 166 4.30 -8.32 10.51
N THR A 167 5.18 -7.55 9.88
CA THR A 167 6.28 -8.08 9.05
C THR A 167 7.55 -8.37 9.88
N GLY A 168 7.62 -7.86 11.13
CA GLY A 168 8.77 -8.04 12.03
C GLY A 168 8.72 -9.27 12.94
N ASP A 169 7.56 -9.93 13.07
CA ASP A 169 7.32 -11.01 14.05
C ASP A 169 7.19 -12.41 13.39
N GLY A 170 7.75 -12.58 12.18
CA GLY A 170 7.71 -13.84 11.41
C GLY A 170 9.04 -14.60 11.33
N SER A 171 10.13 -14.05 11.89
CA SER A 171 11.46 -14.69 11.92
C SER A 171 12.08 -14.67 13.32
N GLY A 172 11.24 -14.91 14.32
CA GLY A 172 11.65 -15.29 15.67
C GLY A 172 11.46 -16.79 15.81
N ALA A 173 12.27 -17.60 15.11
CA ALA A 173 12.47 -18.98 15.53
C ALA A 173 12.88 -18.92 17.00
N THR A 174 12.02 -19.41 17.88
CA THR A 174 12.38 -19.73 19.25
C THR A 174 13.51 -20.75 19.16
N VAL A 175 14.75 -20.25 19.20
CA VAL A 175 15.91 -21.05 19.55
C VAL A 175 15.61 -21.55 20.95
N ALA A 176 15.11 -22.77 21.03
CA ALA A 176 15.01 -23.50 22.27
C ALA A 176 16.40 -23.48 22.92
N PRO A 177 16.51 -23.15 24.22
CA PRO A 177 17.78 -23.25 24.90
C PRO A 177 18.16 -24.74 24.95
N ASP A 178 19.32 -25.04 24.37
CA ASP A 178 20.31 -26.00 24.83
C ASP A 178 19.81 -27.02 25.87
N SER A 179 19.53 -28.24 25.41
CA SER A 179 19.52 -29.43 26.25
C SER A 179 20.37 -30.49 25.56
N GLU A 180 21.66 -30.34 25.82
CA GLU A 180 22.67 -31.39 26.07
C GLU A 180 22.51 -32.74 25.32
N LEU A 181 23.52 -32.98 24.49
CA LEU A 181 24.03 -34.24 23.95
C LEU A 181 23.73 -35.51 24.77
N GLU A 182 23.12 -36.51 24.12
CA GLU A 182 23.47 -37.92 24.33
C GLU A 182 23.73 -38.59 22.97
N PRO A 183 24.92 -39.18 22.72
CA PRO A 183 25.17 -39.98 21.53
C PRO A 183 24.84 -41.44 21.80
N GLY A 184 24.05 -42.08 20.94
CA GLY A 184 23.86 -43.51 21.05
C GLY A 184 22.98 -44.16 19.99
N SER A 185 23.65 -44.96 19.16
CA SER A 185 23.14 -46.16 18.48
C SER A 185 22.73 -46.02 17.02
N GLU A 186 23.72 -46.38 16.20
CA GLU A 186 23.72 -46.85 14.83
C GLU A 186 22.79 -48.04 14.47
N ALA A 187 22.54 -48.16 13.15
CA ALA A 187 21.87 -49.24 12.37
C ALA A 187 20.34 -49.32 12.53
N ASP A 188 19.52 -49.38 11.47
CA ASP A 188 19.65 -50.27 10.30
C ASP A 188 19.29 -49.62 8.96
N THR A 189 20.02 -50.08 7.96
CA THR A 189 19.74 -50.06 6.52
C THR A 189 18.45 -50.82 6.23
N ASP A 190 17.57 -50.28 5.39
CA ASP A 190 16.90 -51.07 4.36
C ASP A 190 16.53 -50.16 3.18
N GLU A 191 17.10 -50.53 2.03
CA GLU A 191 16.67 -50.14 0.69
C GLU A 191 15.18 -50.49 0.53
N GLU A 192 14.44 -49.77 -0.31
CA GLU A 192 13.82 -50.34 -1.52
C GLU A 192 13.35 -49.18 -2.41
N SER A 193 13.83 -49.25 -3.66
CA SER A 193 13.28 -48.52 -4.80
C SER A 193 11.80 -48.87 -4.95
N ASP A 194 10.98 -47.90 -5.36
CA ASP A 194 10.02 -48.18 -6.43
C ASP A 194 9.78 -46.92 -7.25
N SER A 195 9.92 -47.13 -8.55
CA SER A 195 9.70 -46.18 -9.63
C SER A 195 8.24 -46.28 -10.04
N ASP A 196 7.58 -45.15 -10.31
CA ASP A 196 6.46 -45.13 -11.25
C ASP A 196 6.39 -43.75 -11.95
N PRO A 197 6.71 -43.69 -13.25
CA PRO A 197 6.34 -42.59 -14.12
C PRO A 197 4.99 -42.88 -14.80
N ASP A 198 3.94 -42.13 -14.46
CA ASP A 198 2.73 -42.09 -15.28
C ASP A 198 2.85 -40.98 -16.32
N GLU A 199 3.27 -41.38 -17.53
CA GLU A 199 2.85 -40.77 -18.77
C GLU A 199 1.36 -41.11 -18.99
N ASP A 200 0.51 -40.13 -19.31
CA ASP A 200 -0.52 -40.28 -20.35
C ASP A 200 -1.27 -38.96 -20.59
N THR A 201 -1.19 -38.50 -21.85
CA THR A 201 -2.26 -37.95 -22.73
C THR A 201 -3.21 -36.86 -22.18
N ASP A 202 -3.39 -35.70 -22.83
CA ASP A 202 -4.09 -35.61 -24.11
C ASP A 202 -3.70 -34.38 -24.94
N SER A 203 -3.61 -34.63 -26.24
CA SER A 203 -3.53 -33.63 -27.29
C SER A 203 -4.95 -33.23 -27.69
N ASP A 204 -5.38 -32.01 -27.36
CA ASP A 204 -6.54 -31.40 -28.01
C ASP A 204 -6.09 -30.24 -28.89
N SER A 205 -5.99 -30.57 -30.17
CA SER A 205 -5.99 -29.63 -31.28
C SER A 205 -7.44 -29.18 -31.49
N ASP A 206 -7.78 -27.93 -31.17
CA ASP A 206 -9.02 -27.34 -31.66
C ASP A 206 -8.71 -26.14 -32.54
N SER A 207 -8.63 -26.46 -33.84
CA SER A 207 -8.74 -25.55 -34.95
C SER A 207 -10.19 -25.10 -35.10
N SER A 208 -10.45 -23.82 -34.86
CA SER A 208 -11.68 -23.18 -35.31
C SER A 208 -11.33 -21.92 -36.12
N ASP A 209 -11.40 -22.09 -37.44
CA ASP A 209 -11.73 -21.06 -38.43
C ASP A 209 -12.85 -20.13 -37.93
N ASP A 210 -12.70 -18.82 -38.13
CA ASP A 210 -13.85 -17.93 -38.37
C ASP A 210 -13.40 -16.84 -39.37
N ASP A 211 -14.17 -16.75 -40.47
CA ASP A 211 -14.00 -15.90 -41.67
C ASP A 211 -14.59 -14.50 -41.44
#